data_AF-U9TS33-F1
#
_entry.id   AF-U9TS33-F1
#
_cell.length_a   1.000
_cell.length_b   1.000
_cell.length_c   1.000
_cell.angle_alpha   90.00
_cell.angle_beta   90.00
_cell.angle_gamma   90.00
#
_symmetry.space_group_name_H-M   'P 1'
#
loop_
_entity.id
_entity.type
_entity.pdbx_description
1 polymer ?
#
loop_
_entity_poly.entity_id
_entity_poly.type
_entity_poly.pdbx_seq_one_letter_code
_entity_poly.pdbx_strand_id
1 'polypeptide(L)'
;MDVNTETQVNQSEEVDIDDELIVQEVVGAVSKAILDDKHTLNQPNYHYTTVLYPGCEDYESLLNITAPLYRDLKNLKDQGLLINNIKWNFQLYFSFNWKFLAICLGFNGVHSKNFCPWCTISKSQQGDLFKKWNINKEMGKLVEKSNYYKGHSRKPLFDMIPLDH
;
A
#
# COMPACT_ATOMS: atom_id res chain seq x y z
N MET A 1 43.40 13.20 -26.88
CA MET A 1 42.00 13.48 -27.27
C MET A 1 41.19 13.20 -26.03
N ASP A 2 41.04 14.24 -25.22
CA ASP A 2 40.56 14.12 -23.87
C ASP A 2 39.05 13.86 -23.84
N VAL A 3 38.69 12.89 -23.01
CA VAL A 3 37.32 12.49 -22.71
C VAL A 3 36.71 13.59 -21.85
N ASN A 4 35.87 14.42 -22.45
CA ASN A 4 35.01 15.33 -21.72
C ASN A 4 33.82 14.50 -21.17
N THR A 5 34.01 13.89 -20.00
CA THR A 5 32.90 13.54 -19.13
C THR A 5 32.36 14.84 -18.55
N GLU A 6 31.35 15.42 -19.21
CA GLU A 6 30.46 16.37 -18.55
C GLU A 6 29.75 15.60 -17.44
N THR A 7 30.29 15.73 -16.23
CA THR A 7 29.64 15.42 -14.97
C THR A 7 28.29 16.13 -14.99
N GLN A 8 27.21 15.38 -15.24
CA GLN A 8 25.88 15.94 -15.07
C GLN A 8 25.77 16.40 -13.62
N VAL A 9 25.57 17.70 -13.50
CA VAL A 9 25.44 18.45 -12.26
C VAL A 9 24.43 17.73 -11.39
N ASN A 10 24.89 17.29 -10.22
CA ASN A 10 24.02 16.92 -9.12
C ASN A 10 23.27 18.21 -8.73
N GLN A 11 22.13 18.45 -9.37
CA GLN A 11 21.22 19.51 -8.98
C GLN A 11 20.88 19.23 -7.51
N SER A 12 21.25 20.15 -6.63
CA SER A 12 20.89 20.06 -5.21
C SER A 12 19.38 19.86 -5.15
N GLU A 13 18.96 18.74 -4.56
CA GLU A 13 17.56 18.41 -4.31
C GLU A 13 16.92 19.59 -3.58
N GLU A 14 16.07 20.33 -4.27
CA GLU A 14 15.21 21.32 -3.66
C GLU A 14 14.11 20.54 -2.93
N VAL A 15 13.90 20.86 -1.66
CA VAL A 15 12.87 20.17 -0.87
C VAL A 15 11.52 20.62 -1.39
N ASP A 16 10.74 19.68 -1.97
CA ASP A 16 9.41 19.97 -2.53
C ASP A 16 8.38 20.47 -1.48
N ILE A 17 8.68 20.29 -0.19
CA ILE A 17 7.84 20.69 0.96
C ILE A 17 8.72 21.27 2.07
N ASP A 18 8.74 22.58 2.15
CA ASP A 18 9.51 23.38 3.12
C ASP A 18 8.65 23.92 4.28
N ASP A 19 7.33 23.72 4.24
CA ASP A 19 6.42 24.11 5.32
C ASP A 19 6.63 23.22 6.56
N GLU A 20 7.28 23.80 7.57
CA GLU A 20 7.64 23.13 8.82
C GLU A 20 6.43 22.58 9.58
N LEU A 21 5.24 23.21 9.44
CA LEU A 21 4.02 22.71 10.07
C LEU A 21 3.55 21.42 9.40
N ILE A 22 3.63 21.34 8.07
CA ILE A 22 3.32 20.12 7.32
C ILE A 22 4.29 19.00 7.71
N VAL A 23 5.60 19.31 7.80
CA VAL A 23 6.62 18.33 8.20
C VAL A 23 6.37 17.79 9.62
N GLN A 24 5.88 18.62 10.54
CA GLN A 24 5.61 18.23 11.93
C GLN A 24 4.29 17.48 12.11
N GLU A 25 3.28 17.72 11.27
CA GLU A 25 1.94 17.15 11.41
C GLU A 25 1.69 15.90 10.56
N VAL A 26 2.50 15.63 9.53
CA VAL A 26 2.38 14.44 8.69
C VAL A 26 2.66 13.18 9.49
N VAL A 27 1.68 12.27 9.53
CA VAL A 27 1.79 10.99 10.25
C VAL A 27 1.95 9.81 9.30
N GLY A 28 1.66 9.99 8.02
CA GLY A 28 2.06 9.03 7.00
C GLY A 28 2.01 9.55 5.59
N ALA A 29 2.61 8.76 4.70
CA ALA A 29 2.71 9.03 3.28
C ALA A 29 2.39 7.76 2.48
N VAL A 30 1.80 7.95 1.31
CA VAL A 30 1.65 6.88 0.31
C VAL A 30 2.46 7.27 -0.92
N SER A 31 3.44 6.44 -1.27
CA SER A 31 4.31 6.65 -2.42
C SER A 31 4.07 5.57 -3.47
N LYS A 32 4.35 5.90 -4.73
CA LYS A 32 4.28 4.98 -5.87
C LYS A 32 5.63 4.90 -6.58
N ALA A 33 5.93 3.74 -7.13
CA ALA A 33 7.05 3.50 -8.02
C ALA A 33 6.59 2.61 -9.19
N ILE A 34 7.27 2.70 -10.33
CA ILE A 34 7.02 1.85 -11.49
C ILE A 34 7.90 0.61 -11.38
N LEU A 35 7.30 -0.54 -11.06
CA LEU A 35 8.05 -1.79 -10.85
C LEU A 35 8.77 -2.32 -12.10
N ASP A 36 8.26 -2.00 -13.29
CA ASP A 36 8.87 -2.41 -14.56
C ASP A 36 10.18 -1.67 -14.85
N ASP A 37 10.39 -0.49 -14.25
CA ASP A 37 11.65 0.24 -14.34
C ASP A 37 12.65 -0.23 -13.26
N LYS A 38 13.17 -1.44 -13.48
CA LYS A 38 14.05 -2.13 -12.52
C LYS A 38 15.34 -1.37 -12.21
N HIS A 39 15.81 -0.53 -13.14
CA HIS A 39 17.05 0.22 -12.98
C HIS A 39 16.89 1.39 -12.00
N THR A 40 15.69 1.95 -11.92
CA THR A 40 15.39 3.11 -11.09
C THR A 40 14.60 2.75 -9.84
N LEU A 41 14.09 1.52 -9.73
CA LEU A 41 13.28 1.04 -8.60
C LEU A 41 13.90 1.30 -7.22
N ASN A 42 15.24 1.20 -7.09
CA ASN A 42 15.93 1.43 -5.81
C ASN A 42 16.39 2.89 -5.63
N GLN A 43 16.13 3.77 -6.60
CA GLN A 43 16.53 5.17 -6.57
C GLN A 43 15.38 6.01 -6.00
N PRO A 44 15.62 6.80 -4.94
CA PRO A 44 14.56 7.54 -4.25
C PRO A 44 13.81 8.52 -5.18
N ASN A 45 14.49 9.07 -6.19
CA ASN A 45 13.92 10.06 -7.12
C ASN A 45 12.83 9.49 -8.05
N TYR A 46 12.61 8.18 -8.02
CA TYR A 46 11.56 7.48 -8.77
C TYR A 46 10.45 6.93 -7.86
N HIS A 47 10.44 7.36 -6.59
CA HIS A 47 9.35 7.13 -5.64
C HIS A 47 8.56 8.43 -5.46
N TYR A 48 7.39 8.48 -6.07
CA TYR A 48 6.56 9.68 -6.06
C TYR A 48 5.54 9.61 -4.93
N THR A 49 5.62 10.53 -3.98
CA THR A 49 4.59 10.67 -2.94
C THR A 49 3.29 11.18 -3.56
N THR A 50 2.20 10.49 -3.27
CA THR A 50 0.86 10.77 -3.84
C THR A 50 -0.13 11.26 -2.80
N VAL A 51 0.04 10.84 -1.55
CA VAL A 51 -0.80 11.27 -0.43
C VAL A 51 0.11 11.56 0.74
N LEU A 52 -0.05 12.74 1.31
CA LEU A 52 0.42 13.08 2.65
C LEU A 52 -0.81 13.22 3.51
N TYR A 53 -0.79 12.63 4.70
CA TYR A 53 -1.91 12.77 5.62
C TYR A 53 -1.42 13.21 7.00
N PRO A 54 -1.82 14.42 7.43
CA PRO A 54 -1.67 14.81 8.82
C PRO A 54 -2.78 14.16 9.67
N GLY A 55 -2.49 13.88 10.93
CA GLY A 55 -3.48 13.36 11.90
C GLY A 55 -3.30 11.90 12.31
N CYS A 56 -4.40 11.21 12.61
CA CYS A 56 -4.36 9.90 13.29
C CYS A 56 -4.42 8.70 12.32
N GLU A 57 -3.58 7.70 12.56
CA GLU A 57 -3.66 6.39 11.90
C GLU A 57 -4.81 5.55 12.49
N ASP A 58 -6.05 5.97 12.24
CA ASP A 58 -7.25 5.21 12.54
C ASP A 58 -8.08 4.96 11.28
N TYR A 59 -9.00 4.01 11.37
CA TYR A 59 -9.77 3.54 10.23
C TYR A 59 -10.66 4.63 9.61
N GLU A 60 -11.33 5.47 10.41
CA GLU A 60 -12.27 6.46 9.87
C GLU A 60 -11.51 7.59 9.17
N SER A 61 -10.41 8.03 9.78
CA SER A 61 -9.52 9.03 9.19
C SER A 61 -8.94 8.54 7.86
N LEU A 62 -8.38 7.33 7.83
CA LEU A 62 -7.83 6.75 6.60
C LEU A 62 -8.89 6.48 5.53
N LEU A 63 -10.10 6.04 5.90
CA LEU A 63 -11.20 5.86 4.96
C LEU A 63 -11.51 7.15 4.20
N ASN A 64 -11.61 8.27 4.91
CA ASN A 64 -11.94 9.56 4.31
C ASN A 64 -10.79 10.09 3.45
N ILE A 65 -9.57 10.05 3.98
CA ILE A 65 -8.40 10.64 3.32
C ILE A 65 -7.99 9.82 2.08
N THR A 66 -8.10 8.49 2.14
CA THR A 66 -7.69 7.62 1.03
C THR A 66 -8.80 7.36 0.01
N ALA A 67 -10.04 7.81 0.24
CA ALA A 67 -11.14 7.60 -0.70
C ALA A 67 -10.87 8.11 -2.13
N PRO A 68 -10.29 9.31 -2.34
CA PRO A 68 -9.91 9.77 -3.68
C PRO A 68 -8.87 8.86 -4.34
N LEU A 69 -7.80 8.52 -3.60
CA LEU A 69 -6.75 7.62 -4.07
C LEU A 69 -7.32 6.25 -4.44
N TYR A 70 -8.17 5.67 -3.58
CA TYR A 70 -8.83 4.40 -3.83
C TYR A 70 -9.62 4.40 -5.14
N ARG A 71 -10.44 5.43 -5.37
CA ARG A 71 -11.24 5.58 -6.59
C ARG A 71 -10.34 5.62 -7.83
N ASP A 72 -9.26 6.39 -7.77
CA ASP A 72 -8.37 6.57 -8.92
C ASP A 72 -7.59 5.28 -9.21
N LEU A 73 -7.10 4.59 -8.18
CA LEU A 73 -6.45 3.28 -8.31
C LEU A 73 -7.40 2.21 -8.86
N LYS A 74 -8.65 2.19 -8.39
CA LYS A 74 -9.68 1.27 -8.90
C LYS A 74 -9.99 1.52 -10.36
N ASN A 75 -10.11 2.79 -10.76
CA ASN A 75 -10.29 3.16 -12.15
C ASN A 75 -9.09 2.72 -13.02
N LEU A 76 -7.86 2.96 -12.56
CA LEU A 76 -6.65 2.50 -13.26
C LEU A 76 -6.60 0.98 -13.41
N LYS A 77 -7.01 0.23 -12.38
CA LYS A 77 -7.06 -1.24 -12.42
C LYS A 77 -8.13 -1.74 -13.39
N ASP A 78 -9.33 -1.18 -13.34
CA ASP A 78 -10.50 -1.70 -14.06
C ASP A 78 -10.54 -1.20 -15.52
N GLN A 79 -10.15 0.06 -15.75
CA GLN A 79 -10.28 0.73 -17.05
C GLN A 79 -8.93 0.94 -17.75
N GLY A 80 -7.82 0.95 -17.02
CA GLY A 80 -6.51 1.33 -17.56
C GLY A 80 -6.39 2.85 -17.81
N LEU A 81 -5.39 3.24 -18.60
CA LEU A 81 -5.12 4.63 -18.97
C LEU A 81 -4.80 4.75 -20.47
N LEU A 82 -5.42 5.71 -21.16
CA LEU A 82 -5.15 5.97 -22.58
C LEU A 82 -4.13 7.09 -22.73
N ILE A 83 -2.93 6.78 -23.21
CA ILE A 83 -1.87 7.76 -23.49
C ILE A 83 -1.40 7.53 -24.93
N ASN A 84 -1.41 8.58 -25.75
CA ASN A 84 -0.98 8.52 -27.17
C ASN A 84 -1.67 7.36 -27.94
N ASN A 85 -2.98 7.20 -27.73
CA ASN A 85 -3.81 6.12 -28.29
C ASN A 85 -3.40 4.69 -27.89
N ILE A 86 -2.49 4.52 -26.94
CA ILE A 86 -2.12 3.23 -26.36
C ILE A 86 -2.86 3.07 -25.03
N LYS A 87 -3.59 1.96 -24.88
CA LYS A 87 -4.24 1.60 -23.63
C LYS A 87 -3.24 0.87 -22.72
N TRP A 88 -2.88 1.51 -21.62
CA TRP A 88 -2.05 0.94 -20.57
C TRP A 88 -2.93 0.28 -19.52
N ASN A 89 -2.67 -0.99 -19.22
CA ASN A 89 -3.34 -1.70 -18.13
C ASN A 89 -2.38 -1.77 -16.93
N PHE A 90 -2.93 -1.72 -15.71
CA PHE A 90 -2.13 -1.65 -14.50
C PHE A 90 -2.32 -2.89 -13.64
N GLN A 91 -1.18 -3.49 -13.26
CA GLN A 91 -1.14 -4.41 -12.13
C GLN A 91 -0.61 -3.65 -10.92
N LEU A 92 -1.45 -3.53 -9.89
CA LEU A 92 -1.12 -2.78 -8.69
C LEU A 92 -0.59 -3.72 -7.62
N TYR A 93 0.53 -3.34 -7.02
CA TYR A 93 1.14 -4.00 -5.87
C TYR A 93 1.18 -3.02 -4.71
N PHE A 94 0.85 -3.52 -3.52
CA PHE A 94 0.77 -2.70 -2.32
C PHE A 94 1.72 -3.25 -1.27
N SER A 95 2.54 -2.37 -0.70
CA SER A 95 3.44 -2.68 0.41
C SER A 95 3.19 -1.67 1.52
N PHE A 96 2.84 -2.17 2.70
CA PHE A 96 2.59 -1.33 3.87
C PHE A 96 3.30 -1.91 5.08
N ASN A 97 3.63 -1.05 6.04
CA ASN A 97 3.97 -1.55 7.37
C ASN A 97 2.75 -2.30 7.96
N TRP A 98 3.02 -3.24 8.87
CA TRP A 98 2.00 -4.11 9.45
C TRP A 98 0.81 -3.35 10.05
N LYS A 99 1.06 -2.25 10.78
CA LYS A 99 0.01 -1.47 11.46
C LYS A 99 -0.94 -0.83 10.45
N PHE A 100 -0.39 -0.17 9.43
CA PHE A 100 -1.15 0.46 8.37
C PHE A 100 -1.93 -0.57 7.56
N LEU A 101 -1.29 -1.72 7.23
CA LEU A 101 -1.96 -2.82 6.56
C LEU A 101 -3.16 -3.35 7.35
N ALA A 102 -3.01 -3.54 8.66
CA ALA A 102 -4.08 -4.03 9.51
C ALA A 102 -5.29 -3.08 9.48
N ILE A 103 -5.07 -1.76 9.52
CA ILE A 103 -6.14 -0.77 9.42
C ILE A 103 -6.80 -0.84 8.03
N CYS A 104 -5.99 -0.89 6.97
CA CYS A 104 -6.48 -0.99 5.58
C CYS A 104 -7.33 -2.24 5.33
N LEU A 105 -7.05 -3.35 6.02
CA LEU A 105 -7.81 -4.59 5.90
C LEU A 105 -8.99 -4.69 6.89
N GLY A 106 -9.26 -3.62 7.66
CA GLY A 106 -10.30 -3.62 8.69
C GLY A 106 -10.04 -4.65 9.81
N PHE A 107 -8.76 -4.94 10.05
CA PHE A 107 -8.29 -6.01 10.91
C PHE A 107 -8.18 -5.57 12.37
N ASN A 108 -8.24 -6.53 13.29
CA ASN A 108 -8.06 -6.27 14.70
C ASN A 108 -6.57 -6.14 15.08
N GLY A 109 -6.32 -5.68 16.32
CA GLY A 109 -4.98 -5.41 16.79
C GLY A 109 -4.05 -6.63 16.81
N VAL A 110 -2.75 -6.35 16.81
CA VAL A 110 -1.62 -7.31 16.68
C VAL A 110 -1.66 -8.43 17.73
N HIS A 111 -2.19 -8.15 18.91
CA HIS A 111 -2.24 -9.10 20.01
C HIS A 111 -3.44 -10.06 19.96
N SER A 112 -4.28 -9.96 18.92
CA SER A 112 -5.44 -10.82 18.74
C SER A 112 -5.05 -12.30 18.57
N LYS A 113 -5.97 -13.19 18.96
CA LYS A 113 -5.86 -14.63 18.65
C LYS A 113 -5.82 -14.88 17.14
N ASN A 114 -6.47 -14.04 16.33
CA ASN A 114 -6.50 -14.15 14.88
C ASN A 114 -5.68 -13.00 14.31
N PHE A 115 -4.36 -13.18 14.27
CA PHE A 115 -3.41 -12.11 13.94
C PHE A 115 -3.02 -12.12 12.46
N CYS A 116 -3.26 -13.20 11.71
CA CYS A 116 -2.77 -13.33 10.34
C CYS A 116 -3.79 -12.73 9.35
N PRO A 117 -3.43 -11.74 8.52
CA PRO A 117 -4.35 -11.15 7.53
C PRO A 117 -4.63 -12.06 6.33
N TRP A 118 -3.72 -12.99 6.02
CA TRP A 118 -3.79 -13.88 4.85
C TRP A 118 -4.21 -15.32 5.17
N CYS A 119 -4.11 -15.72 6.43
CA CYS A 119 -4.32 -17.08 6.86
C CYS A 119 -5.27 -17.18 8.05
N THR A 120 -5.99 -18.29 8.17
CA THR A 120 -6.90 -18.55 9.31
C THR A 120 -6.19 -19.11 10.54
N ILE A 121 -4.86 -19.09 10.57
CA ILE A 121 -4.06 -19.61 11.69
C ILE A 121 -4.21 -18.68 12.88
N SER A 122 -4.42 -19.30 14.05
CA SER A 122 -4.53 -18.59 15.31
C SER A 122 -3.18 -18.54 16.04
N LYS A 123 -3.06 -17.60 16.98
CA LYS A 123 -1.85 -17.43 17.80
C LYS A 123 -1.46 -18.68 18.59
N SER A 124 -2.43 -19.50 19.01
CA SER A 124 -2.14 -20.77 19.69
C SER A 124 -1.46 -21.82 18.81
N GLN A 125 -1.44 -21.61 17.49
CA GLN A 125 -0.81 -22.49 16.52
C GLN A 125 0.53 -21.92 16.00
N GLN A 126 0.97 -20.75 16.50
CA GLN A 126 2.14 -20.03 15.98
C GLN A 126 3.46 -20.81 16.11
N GLY A 127 3.53 -21.81 16.98
CA GLY A 127 4.69 -22.69 17.17
C GLY A 127 4.49 -24.13 16.70
N ASP A 128 3.38 -24.45 16.02
CA ASP A 128 3.12 -25.80 15.53
C ASP A 128 3.87 -26.03 14.21
N LEU A 129 5.01 -26.74 14.30
CA LEU A 129 5.87 -27.07 13.16
C LEU A 129 5.23 -28.05 12.17
N PHE A 130 4.17 -28.75 12.57
CA PHE A 130 3.44 -29.67 11.69
C PHE A 130 2.30 -28.96 10.95
N LYS A 131 1.96 -27.73 11.35
CA LYS A 131 0.92 -26.95 10.69
C LYS A 131 1.45 -26.34 9.41
N LYS A 132 0.77 -26.59 8.29
CA LYS A 132 1.01 -25.84 7.05
C LYS A 132 0.38 -24.45 7.14
N TRP A 133 1.21 -23.44 6.91
CA TRP A 133 0.81 -22.04 6.80
C TRP A 133 0.45 -21.74 5.36
N ASN A 134 -0.83 -21.95 5.04
CA ASN A 134 -1.35 -21.66 3.72
C ASN A 134 -2.04 -20.29 3.75
N ILE A 135 -1.78 -19.52 2.71
CA ILE A 135 -2.61 -18.38 2.33
C ILE A 135 -3.96 -18.96 1.92
N ASN A 136 -5.03 -18.60 2.64
CA ASN A 136 -6.34 -19.22 2.47
C ASN A 136 -7.51 -18.27 2.69
N LYS A 137 -7.21 -16.97 2.82
CA LYS A 137 -8.22 -15.92 2.86
C LYS A 137 -8.36 -15.33 1.47
N GLU A 138 -9.61 -15.03 1.12
CA GLU A 138 -9.97 -14.45 -0.17
C GLU A 138 -10.53 -13.05 0.05
N MET A 139 -10.06 -12.08 -0.74
CA MET A 139 -10.53 -10.71 -0.62
C MET A 139 -12.02 -10.58 -0.96
N GLY A 140 -12.52 -11.32 -1.96
CA GLY A 140 -13.94 -11.32 -2.33
C GLY A 140 -14.89 -11.65 -1.18
N LYS A 141 -14.53 -12.62 -0.32
CA LYS A 141 -15.33 -12.97 0.87
C LYS A 141 -15.41 -11.82 1.88
N LEU A 142 -14.35 -11.03 2.02
CA LEU A 142 -14.33 -9.87 2.90
C LEU A 142 -15.14 -8.69 2.34
N VAL A 143 -15.18 -8.54 1.02
CA VAL A 143 -16.02 -7.55 0.33
C VAL A 143 -17.50 -7.87 0.53
N GLU A 144 -17.88 -9.14 0.36
CA GLU A 144 -19.24 -9.63 0.62
C GLU A 144 -19.63 -9.46 2.09
N LYS A 145 -18.73 -9.84 3.01
CA LYS A 145 -18.95 -9.79 4.45
C LYS A 145 -17.65 -9.53 5.20
N SER A 146 -17.53 -8.33 5.77
CA SER A 146 -16.30 -7.87 6.45
C SER A 146 -15.83 -8.75 7.61
N ASN A 147 -16.74 -9.47 8.27
CA ASN A 147 -16.42 -10.37 9.38
C ASN A 147 -16.47 -11.86 8.99
N TYR A 148 -16.37 -12.17 7.69
CA TYR A 148 -16.33 -13.56 7.19
C TYR A 148 -15.17 -14.34 7.83
N TYR A 149 -13.98 -13.73 7.85
CA TYR A 149 -12.83 -14.28 8.54
C TYR A 149 -12.65 -13.65 9.91
N LYS A 150 -12.38 -14.48 10.93
CA LYS A 150 -11.95 -13.99 12.24
C LYS A 150 -10.71 -13.10 12.08
N GLY A 151 -10.66 -12.02 12.84
CA GLY A 151 -9.64 -11.00 12.67
C GLY A 151 -10.17 -9.75 11.98
N HIS A 152 -10.96 -9.92 10.93
CA HIS A 152 -11.54 -8.81 10.18
C HIS A 152 -12.87 -8.39 10.82
N SER A 153 -13.04 -7.08 10.97
CA SER A 153 -14.21 -6.48 11.63
C SER A 153 -14.85 -5.38 10.79
N ARG A 154 -14.09 -4.78 9.87
CA ARG A 154 -14.52 -3.69 8.99
C ARG A 154 -14.21 -4.03 7.54
N LYS A 155 -14.83 -3.31 6.62
CA LYS A 155 -14.58 -3.50 5.19
C LYS A 155 -13.13 -3.09 4.87
N PRO A 156 -12.43 -3.80 3.98
CA PRO A 156 -11.14 -3.35 3.50
C PRO A 156 -11.26 -1.98 2.81
N LEU A 157 -10.34 -1.07 3.12
CA LEU A 157 -10.22 0.23 2.44
C LEU A 157 -9.77 0.06 0.99
N PHE A 158 -8.91 -0.94 0.75
CA PHE A 158 -8.40 -1.29 -0.56
C PHE A 158 -8.82 -2.74 -0.91
N ASP A 159 -10.05 -2.91 -1.36
CA ASP A 159 -10.62 -4.22 -1.76
C ASP A 159 -9.95 -4.85 -3.00
N MET A 160 -9.12 -4.09 -3.69
CA MET A 160 -8.36 -4.53 -4.84
C MET A 160 -7.05 -5.27 -4.48
N ILE A 161 -6.68 -5.32 -3.20
CA ILE A 161 -5.50 -6.03 -2.70
C ILE A 161 -5.86 -7.52 -2.56
N PRO A 162 -5.29 -8.43 -3.36
CA PRO A 162 -5.57 -9.85 -3.22
C PRO A 162 -5.01 -10.36 -1.88
N LEU A 163 -5.76 -11.27 -1.25
CA LEU A 163 -5.29 -12.02 -0.08
C LEU A 163 -4.87 -13.44 -0.46
N ASP A 164 -5.10 -13.82 -1.70
CA ASP A 164 -4.78 -15.09 -2.33
C ASP A 164 -3.65 -14.91 -3.36
N HIS A 165 -2.85 -15.96 -3.53
CA HIS A 165 -1.77 -16.05 -4.51
C HIS A 165 -1.90 -17.36 -5.27
#